data_AF-A0A6B3HGV1-F1
#
_entry.id   AF-A0A6B3HGV1-F1
#
_cell.length_a   1.000
_cell.length_b   1.000
_cell.length_c   1.000
_cell.angle_alpha   90.00
_cell.angle_beta   90.00
_cell.angle_gamma   90.00
#
_symmetry.space_group_name_H-M   'P 1'
#
loop_
_entity.id
_entity.type
_entity.pdbx_description
1 polymer ?
#
loop_
_entity_poly.entity_id
_entity_poly.type
_entity_poly.pdbx_seq_one_letter_code
_entity_poly.pdbx_strand_id
1 'polypeptide(L)' 'MRSPVDVLIRLLDPDVPIPAYGHPGDAGADLVTTEAAELAPGER' A
#
# COMPACT_ATOMS: atom_id res chain seq x y z
N MET A 1 14.44 -12.41 -18.06
CA MET A 1 13.79 -11.64 -16.97
C MET A 1 13.18 -10.39 -17.56
N ARG A 2 12.03 -9.94 -17.05
CA ARG A 2 11.47 -8.64 -17.43
C ARG A 2 12.22 -7.55 -16.68
N SER A 3 12.47 -6.41 -17.31
CA SER A 3 13.01 -5.25 -16.61
C SER A 3 12.00 -4.74 -15.58
N PRO A 4 12.45 -4.23 -14.42
CA PRO A 4 11.57 -3.58 -13.46
C PRO A 4 10.89 -2.36 -14.09
N VAL A 5 9.68 -2.08 -13.64
CA VAL A 5 8.85 -0.95 -14.10
C VAL A 5 8.81 0.08 -12.98
N ASP A 6 8.96 1.36 -13.33
CA ASP A 6 8.81 2.44 -12.36
C ASP A 6 7.33 2.60 -11.99
N VAL A 7 7.05 2.61 -10.69
CA VAL A 7 5.73 2.89 -10.13
C VAL A 7 5.79 4.24 -9.45
N LEU A 8 5.25 5.26 -10.12
CA LEU A 8 5.27 6.64 -9.61
C LEU A 8 4.16 6.82 -8.56
N ILE A 9 4.52 7.38 -7.40
CA ILE A 9 3.62 7.58 -6.27
C ILE A 9 3.48 9.07 -5.97
N ARG A 10 2.25 9.52 -5.68
CA ARG A 10 1.97 10.82 -5.07
C ARG A 10 1.23 10.59 -3.76
N LEU A 11 1.80 11.04 -2.65
CA LEU A 11 1.10 11.07 -1.37
C LEU A 11 0.08 12.22 -1.38
N LEU A 12 -1.16 11.91 -1.02
CA LEU A 12 -2.24 12.90 -0.86
C LEU A 12 -2.35 13.37 0.59
N ASP A 13 -1.96 12.51 1.52
CA ASP A 13 -1.82 12.80 2.94
C ASP A 13 -0.32 12.73 3.30
N PRO A 14 0.28 13.81 3.80
CA PRO A 14 1.71 13.86 4.10
C PRO A 14 2.12 13.01 5.30
N ASP A 15 1.18 12.63 6.17
CA ASP A 15 1.46 11.85 7.39
C ASP A 15 1.43 10.34 7.12
N VAL A 16 0.98 9.91 5.94
CA VAL A 16 0.91 8.50 5.54
C VAL A 16 2.26 8.03 4.98
N PRO A 17 2.80 6.89 5.47
CA PRO A 17 4.07 6.36 4.98
C PRO A 17 3.99 5.95 3.51
N ILE A 18 5.13 6.02 2.82
CA ILE A 18 5.27 5.45 1.48
C ILE A 18 5.07 3.92 1.56
N PRO A 19 4.29 3.30 0.66
CA PRO A 19 4.15 1.85 0.59
C PRO A 19 5.50 1.14 0.51
N ALA A 20 5.66 0.06 1.28
CA ALA A 20 6.91 -0.69 1.38
C ALA A 20 6.64 -2.19 1.23
N TYR A 21 7.67 -2.93 0.79
CA TYR A 21 7.62 -4.39 0.78
C TYR A 21 7.93 -4.93 2.17
N GLY A 22 7.09 -5.82 2.69
CA GLY A 22 7.32 -6.46 3.98
C GLY A 22 8.53 -7.39 3.98
N HIS A 23 8.75 -8.09 2.86
CA HIS A 23 9.84 -9.04 2.68
C HIS A 23 10.51 -8.99 1.30
N PRO A 24 11.78 -9.42 1.18
CA PRO A 24 12.45 -9.54 -0.12
C PRO A 24 11.74 -10.52 -1.04
N GLY A 25 11.33 -10.06 -2.22
CA GLY A 25 10.67 -10.89 -3.24
C GLY A 25 9.15 -10.92 -3.15
N ASP A 26 8.54 -10.12 -2.27
CA ASP A 26 7.10 -9.98 -2.20
C ASP A 26 6.48 -9.52 -3.52
N ALA A 27 5.29 -10.04 -3.80
CA ALA A 27 4.54 -9.69 -5.01
C ALA A 27 3.85 -8.32 -4.91
N GLY A 28 3.72 -7.74 -3.71
CA GLY A 28 3.02 -6.48 -3.46
C GLY A 28 3.66 -5.66 -2.34
N ALA A 29 3.28 -4.39 -2.27
CA ALA A 29 3.68 -3.47 -1.21
C ALA A 29 2.52 -3.27 -0.24
N ASP A 30 2.85 -3.08 1.03
CA ASP A 30 1.89 -2.88 2.11
C ASP A 30 1.27 -1.48 2.02
N LEU A 31 -0.05 -1.42 2.25
CA LEU A 31 -0.83 -0.19 2.34
C LEU A 31 -1.43 -0.05 3.73
N VAL A 32 -1.67 1.19 4.15
CA VAL A 32 -2.33 1.52 5.43
C VAL A 32 -3.58 2.35 5.17
N THR A 33 -4.58 2.25 6.03
CA THR A 33 -5.74 3.15 6.00
C THR A 33 -5.34 4.53 6.50
N THR A 34 -5.92 5.59 5.92
CA THR A 34 -5.68 6.97 6.35
C THR A 34 -6.65 7.44 7.43
N GLU A 35 -7.64 6.60 7.74
CA GLU A 35 -8.65 6.84 8.76
C GLU A 35 -8.97 5.54 9.50
N ALA A 36 -9.61 5.68 10.66
CA ALA A 36 -10.16 4.54 11.37
C ALA A 36 -11.38 4.02 10.60
N ALA A 37 -11.36 2.74 10.27
CA ALA A 37 -12.46 2.07 9.58
C ALA A 37 -12.87 0.82 10.37
N GLU A 38 -14.18 0.62 10.50
CA GLU A 38 -14.78 -0.61 11.01
C GLU A 38 -15.57 -1.26 9.87
N LEU A 39 -15.36 -2.56 9.66
CA LEU A 39 -16.12 -3.35 8.69
C LEU A 39 -16.90 -4.41 9.47
N ALA A 40 -18.22 -4.24 9.56
CA ALA A 40 -19.06 -5.23 10.23
C ALA A 40 -19.18 -6.52 9.38
N PRO A 41 -19.64 -7.64 9.96
CA PRO A 41 -19.79 -8.89 9.22
C PRO A 41 -20.68 -8.75 7.98
N GLY A 42 -20.10 -9.06 6.81
CA GLY A 42 -20.79 -8.99 5.52
C GLY A 42 -20.74 -7.63 4.82
N GLU A 43 -20.16 -6.60 5.45
CA GLU A 43 -19.92 -5.30 4.83
C GLU A 43 -18.69 -5.30 3.91
N ARG A 44 -18.50 -4.19 3.18
CA ARG A 44 -17.42 -3.99 2.21
C ARG A 44 -16.83 -2.60 2.34
#